data_AF-A0A532U1I7-F1
#
_entry.id   AF-A0A532U1I7-F1
#
_cell.length_a   1.000
_cell.length_b   1.000
_cell.length_c   1.000
_cell.angle_alpha   90.00
_cell.angle_beta   90.00
_cell.angle_gamma   90.00
#
_symmetry.space_group_name_H-M   'P 1'
#
loop_
_entity.id
_entity.type
_entity.pdbx_description
1 polymer ?
#
loop_
_entity_poly.entity_id
_entity_poly.type
_entity_poly.pdbx_seq_one_letter_code
_entity_poly.pdbx_strand_id
1 'polypeptide(L)'
;MRYELFIALRYLKAKRKQAFIAVITVISVLGVMVGVGALIVALALMTGFHEDIQSKILGANSHLLVFNANLTQPINNYQALVQQIEEVPHVVAAAEVVYSKGMVSSPFRSEGVVIYGINPLSIRRVLNIFDRMVEGDVSTLASSPSAERREKIILGKELAQNLGVMVGEVVKILSIDASSLSPIGLLPKPRYYEVAGVFQSGMWQADSQWAFISLPSAQRFFDLGNRASVIEVRVDDVWRVKEIAQAVREQIGSRYILQDWMEMNRSFFSALKLEKLLLFIAISLIVAVASLNIIVTLVMMVIEKNKDIGVLMSMGATSKGIMITFMLQGIIIGVLGTLL
;
A
#
# COMPACT_ATOMS: atom_id res chain seq x y z
N MET A 1 26.07 -2.34 -45.73
CA MET A 1 24.64 -2.65 -45.56
C MET A 1 24.41 -4.03 -46.15
N ARG A 2 24.00 -5.03 -45.37
CA ARG A 2 23.75 -6.38 -45.89
C ARG A 2 22.48 -6.32 -46.77
N TYR A 3 22.48 -7.05 -47.89
CA TYR A 3 21.43 -6.93 -48.92
C TYR A 3 20.03 -7.31 -48.39
N GLU A 4 19.97 -8.12 -47.34
CA GLU A 4 18.76 -8.57 -46.64
C GLU A 4 17.98 -7.39 -46.05
N LEU A 5 18.66 -6.41 -45.45
CA LEU A 5 18.02 -5.22 -44.87
C LEU A 5 17.43 -4.31 -45.97
N PHE A 6 18.17 -4.16 -47.08
CA PHE A 6 17.72 -3.38 -48.23
C PHE A 6 16.45 -3.99 -48.86
N ILE A 7 16.41 -5.33 -48.99
CA ILE A 7 15.25 -6.03 -49.51
C ILE A 7 14.06 -5.94 -48.53
N ALA A 8 14.29 -6.14 -47.23
CA ALA A 8 13.25 -6.04 -46.21
C ALA A 8 12.56 -4.67 -46.18
N LEU A 9 13.34 -3.58 -46.16
CA LEU A 9 12.82 -2.20 -46.22
C LEU A 9 12.08 -1.92 -47.53
N ARG A 10 12.57 -2.46 -48.66
CA ARG A 10 11.94 -2.29 -49.97
C ARG A 10 10.61 -3.05 -50.08
N TYR A 11 10.48 -4.20 -49.41
CA TYR A 11 9.22 -4.95 -49.35
C TYR A 11 8.20 -4.31 -48.42
N LEU A 12 8.63 -3.57 -47.39
CA LEU A 12 7.78 -2.70 -46.57
C LEU A 12 7.25 -1.47 -47.33
N LYS A 13 8.05 -0.90 -48.25
CA LYS A 13 7.72 0.35 -48.97
C LYS A 13 6.99 0.05 -50.29
N ALA A 14 5.66 0.09 -50.26
CA ALA A 14 4.81 -0.32 -51.38
C ALA A 14 4.89 0.59 -52.63
N LYS A 15 4.91 -0.03 -53.83
CA LYS A 15 4.53 0.59 -55.12
C LYS A 15 3.05 0.30 -55.40
N ARG A 16 2.38 1.19 -56.15
CA ARG A 16 0.92 1.20 -56.47
C ARG A 16 0.26 -0.14 -56.89
N LYS A 17 1.00 -1.19 -57.27
CA LYS A 17 0.48 -2.53 -57.60
C LYS A 17 0.32 -3.49 -56.39
N GLN A 18 0.72 -3.10 -55.18
CA GLN A 18 0.73 -3.96 -53.96
C GLN A 18 -0.01 -3.31 -52.77
N ALA A 19 -1.14 -2.65 -53.04
CA ALA A 19 -1.93 -1.96 -52.00
C ALA A 19 -2.41 -2.90 -50.88
N PHE A 20 -2.67 -4.19 -51.19
CA PHE A 20 -3.14 -5.17 -50.22
C PHE A 20 -2.11 -5.47 -49.11
N ILE A 21 -0.83 -5.66 -49.47
CA ILE A 21 0.27 -5.87 -48.51
C ILE A 21 0.45 -4.65 -47.59
N ALA A 22 0.33 -3.45 -48.14
CA ALA A 22 0.48 -2.21 -47.37
C ALA A 22 -0.62 -2.07 -46.30
N VAL A 23 -1.87 -2.39 -46.65
CA VAL A 23 -3.00 -2.37 -45.70
C VAL A 23 -2.79 -3.35 -44.56
N ILE A 24 -2.39 -4.60 -44.86
CA ILE A 24 -2.15 -5.61 -43.81
C ILE A 24 -1.01 -5.15 -42.89
N THR A 25 0.09 -4.64 -43.46
CA THR A 25 1.23 -4.16 -42.66
C THR A 25 0.81 -3.02 -41.72
N VAL A 26 -0.01 -2.09 -42.19
CA VAL A 26 -0.55 -1.01 -41.34
C VAL A 26 -1.45 -1.58 -40.24
N ILE A 27 -2.33 -2.53 -40.54
CA ILE A 27 -3.19 -3.18 -39.55
C ILE A 27 -2.34 -3.91 -38.49
N SER A 28 -1.27 -4.59 -38.89
CA SER A 28 -0.37 -5.28 -37.96
C SER A 28 0.39 -4.31 -37.07
N VAL A 29 0.93 -3.22 -37.64
CA VAL A 29 1.60 -2.16 -36.86
C VAL A 29 0.62 -1.53 -35.87
N LEU A 30 -0.60 -1.20 -36.30
CA LEU A 30 -1.64 -0.67 -35.41
C LEU A 30 -2.06 -1.67 -34.33
N GLY A 31 -2.16 -2.96 -34.67
CA GLY A 31 -2.47 -4.02 -33.71
C GLY A 31 -1.40 -4.15 -32.63
N VAL A 32 -0.12 -4.10 -33.01
CA VAL A 32 1.01 -4.09 -32.06
C VAL A 32 1.00 -2.82 -31.22
N MET A 33 0.80 -1.65 -31.85
CA MET A 33 0.73 -0.35 -31.18
C MET A 33 -0.37 -0.32 -30.11
N VAL A 34 -1.59 -0.74 -30.46
CA VAL A 34 -2.71 -0.77 -29.51
C VAL A 34 -2.45 -1.79 -28.39
N GLY A 35 -1.92 -2.97 -28.72
CA GLY A 35 -1.63 -4.01 -27.72
C GLY A 35 -0.55 -3.59 -26.72
N VAL A 36 0.55 -3.01 -27.21
CA VAL A 36 1.66 -2.53 -26.38
C VAL A 36 1.28 -1.26 -25.62
N GLY A 37 0.57 -0.33 -26.26
CA GLY A 37 0.09 0.90 -25.61
C GLY A 37 -0.86 0.60 -24.46
N ALA A 38 -1.85 -0.27 -24.67
CA ALA A 38 -2.76 -0.72 -23.60
C ALA A 38 -2.01 -1.39 -22.45
N LEU A 39 -0.99 -2.20 -22.77
CA LEU A 39 -0.11 -2.83 -21.78
C LEU A 39 0.65 -1.79 -20.94
N ILE A 40 1.29 -0.81 -21.57
CA ILE A 40 2.06 0.22 -20.88
C ILE A 40 1.14 1.03 -19.95
N VAL A 41 -0.04 1.44 -20.43
CA VAL A 41 -1.01 2.20 -19.64
C VAL A 41 -1.48 1.38 -18.43
N ALA A 42 -1.83 0.11 -18.63
CA ALA A 42 -2.25 -0.77 -17.55
C ALA A 42 -1.14 -0.93 -16.50
N LEU A 43 0.10 -1.16 -16.92
CA LEU A 43 1.24 -1.30 -16.00
C LEU A 43 1.52 0.01 -15.24
N ALA A 44 1.48 1.16 -15.93
CA ALA A 44 1.74 2.46 -15.33
C ALA A 44 0.69 2.82 -14.27
N LEU A 45 -0.60 2.65 -14.59
CA LEU A 45 -1.69 2.88 -13.64
C LEU A 45 -1.55 1.99 -12.40
N MET A 46 -1.22 0.72 -12.60
CA MET A 46 -1.09 -0.24 -11.51
C MET A 46 0.11 0.03 -10.61
N THR A 47 1.27 0.35 -11.21
CA THR A 47 2.46 0.73 -10.46
C THR A 47 2.21 2.01 -9.67
N GLY A 48 1.63 3.05 -10.29
CA GLY A 48 1.31 4.31 -9.61
C GLY A 48 0.30 4.14 -8.48
N PHE A 49 -0.76 3.35 -8.68
CA PHE A 49 -1.72 3.03 -7.63
C PHE A 49 -1.06 2.29 -6.46
N HIS A 50 -0.20 1.31 -6.74
CA HIS A 50 0.50 0.54 -5.72
C HIS A 50 1.42 1.43 -4.88
N GLU A 51 2.19 2.30 -5.52
CA GLU A 51 3.07 3.26 -4.85
C GLU A 51 2.27 4.25 -3.99
N ASP A 52 1.17 4.82 -4.51
CA ASP A 52 0.31 5.73 -3.74
C ASP A 52 -0.26 5.05 -2.49
N ILE A 53 -0.84 3.86 -2.64
CA ILE A 53 -1.41 3.14 -1.50
C ILE A 53 -0.32 2.73 -0.50
N GLN A 54 0.83 2.22 -0.96
CA GLN A 54 1.95 1.89 -0.09
C GLN A 54 2.43 3.11 0.69
N SER A 55 2.60 4.26 0.02
CA SER A 55 3.04 5.50 0.68
C SER A 55 2.06 5.96 1.77
N LYS A 56 0.75 5.78 1.56
CA LYS A 56 -0.28 6.10 2.56
C LYS A 56 -0.26 5.15 3.74
N ILE A 57 -0.07 3.84 3.50
CA ILE A 57 0.05 2.84 4.57
C ILE A 57 1.29 3.11 5.42
N LEU A 58 2.43 3.37 4.79
CA LEU A 58 3.71 3.63 5.45
C LEU A 58 3.76 4.97 6.18
N GLY A 59 3.14 6.00 5.62
CA GLY A 59 3.16 7.35 6.20
C GLY A 59 2.33 7.50 7.47
N ALA A 60 1.34 6.63 7.69
CA ALA A 60 0.36 6.78 8.76
C ALA A 60 0.54 5.80 9.94
N ASN A 61 1.32 4.73 9.77
CA ASN A 61 1.49 3.68 10.78
C ASN A 61 2.94 3.56 11.26
N SER A 62 3.13 2.99 12.44
CA SER A 62 4.43 2.48 12.86
C SER A 62 4.88 1.32 11.96
N HIS A 63 6.18 1.17 11.76
CA HIS A 63 6.72 0.14 10.87
C HIS A 63 6.73 -1.25 11.52
N LEU A 64 6.81 -1.30 12.85
CA LEU A 64 6.90 -2.52 13.63
C LEU A 64 6.10 -2.37 14.94
N LEU A 65 5.34 -3.41 15.28
CA LEU A 65 4.61 -3.54 16.53
C LEU A 65 5.22 -4.63 17.39
N VAL A 66 5.38 -4.34 18.68
CA VAL A 66 5.90 -5.30 19.67
C VAL A 66 4.82 -5.60 20.69
N PHE A 67 4.34 -6.85 20.67
CA PHE A 67 3.35 -7.39 21.61
C PHE A 67 4.02 -8.33 22.61
N ASN A 68 3.36 -8.54 23.75
CA ASN A 68 3.70 -9.68 24.61
C ASN A 68 3.37 -10.99 23.87
N ALA A 69 4.23 -12.01 24.00
CA ALA A 69 3.99 -13.32 23.40
C ALA A 69 2.68 -13.96 23.88
N ASN A 70 2.29 -13.66 25.12
CA ASN A 70 0.92 -13.90 25.55
C ASN A 70 0.06 -12.68 25.22
N LEU A 71 -0.66 -12.74 24.09
CA LEU A 71 -1.51 -11.65 23.58
C LEU A 71 -2.60 -11.18 24.58
N THR A 72 -2.90 -11.98 25.60
CA THR A 72 -3.86 -11.60 26.66
C THR A 72 -3.22 -10.79 27.80
N GLN A 73 -1.90 -10.72 27.85
CA GLN A 73 -1.17 -10.01 28.90
C GLN A 73 -0.56 -8.71 28.36
N PRO A 74 -0.85 -7.56 28.99
CA PRO A 74 -0.18 -6.32 28.64
C PRO A 74 1.32 -6.37 29.00
N ILE A 75 2.07 -5.47 28.42
CA ILE A 75 3.51 -5.30 28.62
C ILE A 75 3.74 -4.59 29.95
N ASN A 76 4.39 -5.30 30.88
CA ASN A 76 4.91 -4.73 32.12
C ASN A 76 6.24 -4.02 31.86
N ASN A 77 6.54 -2.99 32.66
CA ASN A 77 7.81 -2.25 32.59
C ASN A 77 8.17 -1.79 31.15
N TYR A 78 7.18 -1.26 30.43
CA TYR A 78 7.34 -0.85 29.03
C TYR A 78 8.44 0.19 28.84
N GLN A 79 8.75 1.01 29.85
CA GLN A 79 9.80 2.04 29.79
C GLN A 79 11.18 1.44 29.51
N ALA A 80 11.55 0.38 30.23
CA ALA A 80 12.82 -0.31 30.01
C ALA A 80 12.86 -0.99 28.63
N LEU A 81 11.73 -1.55 28.19
CA LEU A 81 11.63 -2.19 26.89
C LEU A 81 11.74 -1.18 25.74
N VAL A 82 11.13 0.00 25.86
CA VAL A 82 11.27 1.09 24.88
C VAL A 82 12.74 1.49 24.74
N GLN A 83 13.45 1.67 25.86
CA GLN A 83 14.89 2.01 25.83
C GLN A 83 15.72 0.92 25.14
N GLN A 84 15.49 -0.35 25.47
CA GLN A 84 16.19 -1.48 24.83
C GLN A 84 15.94 -1.54 23.32
N ILE A 85 14.73 -1.21 22.87
CA ILE A 85 14.39 -1.20 21.44
C ILE A 85 15.05 -0.01 20.73
N GLU A 86 15.10 1.16 21.36
CA GLU A 86 15.75 2.35 20.78
C GLU A 86 17.29 2.18 20.66
N GLU A 87 17.91 1.29 21.43
CA GLU A 87 19.34 0.96 21.29
C GLU A 87 19.67 0.14 20.04
N VAL A 88 18.66 -0.47 19.38
CA VAL A 88 18.88 -1.31 18.20
C VAL A 88 19.20 -0.43 16.99
N PRO A 89 20.27 -0.73 16.22
CA PRO A 89 20.58 0.01 15.01
C PRO A 89 19.38 0.07 14.06
N HIS A 90 19.24 1.20 13.35
CA HIS A 90 18.14 1.46 12.39
C HIS A 90 16.75 1.69 13.03
N VAL A 91 16.61 1.58 14.36
CA VAL A 91 15.42 2.07 15.08
C VAL A 91 15.55 3.58 15.29
N VAL A 92 14.56 4.32 14.81
CA VAL A 92 14.50 5.79 14.93
C VAL A 92 13.85 6.21 16.24
N ALA A 93 12.77 5.53 16.63
CA ALA A 93 12.05 5.80 17.87
C ALA A 93 11.14 4.63 18.23
N ALA A 94 10.84 4.50 19.53
CA ALA A 94 9.79 3.62 20.03
C ALA A 94 8.87 4.37 20.99
N ALA A 95 7.60 3.98 21.02
CA ALA A 95 6.59 4.59 21.88
C ALA A 95 5.61 3.55 22.41
N GLU A 96 5.27 3.69 23.69
CA GLU A 96 4.25 2.90 24.35
C GLU A 96 2.84 3.33 23.94
N VAL A 97 1.97 2.35 23.71
CA VAL A 97 0.56 2.61 23.37
C VAL A 97 -0.35 1.62 24.08
N VAL A 98 -1.46 2.14 24.60
CA VAL A 98 -2.57 1.34 25.09
C VAL A 98 -3.63 1.27 24.00
N TYR A 99 -3.95 0.05 23.57
CA TYR A 99 -4.96 -0.25 22.58
C TYR A 99 -6.19 -0.84 23.25
N SER A 100 -7.36 -0.28 22.98
CA SER A 100 -8.63 -0.91 23.35
C SER A 100 -9.75 -0.52 22.40
N LYS A 101 -10.74 -1.39 22.29
CA LYS A 101 -11.95 -1.15 21.50
C LYS A 101 -13.02 -0.55 22.42
N GLY A 102 -13.75 0.41 21.89
CA GLY A 102 -14.82 1.07 22.61
C GLY A 102 -15.86 1.65 21.69
N MET A 103 -16.79 2.38 22.29
CA MET A 103 -17.82 3.11 21.61
C MET A 103 -17.76 4.55 22.08
N VAL A 104 -17.71 5.49 21.14
CA VAL A 104 -17.82 6.91 21.42
C VAL A 104 -19.23 7.34 21.02
N SER A 105 -19.92 8.03 21.92
CA SER A 105 -21.27 8.53 21.68
C SER A 105 -21.34 10.04 21.91
N SER A 106 -22.01 10.73 21.00
CA SER A 106 -22.56 12.07 21.20
C SER A 106 -24.02 11.97 21.67
N PRO A 107 -24.71 13.09 21.98
CA PRO A 107 -26.13 13.07 22.30
C PRO A 107 -27.03 12.48 21.19
N PHE A 108 -26.54 12.46 19.93
CA PHE A 108 -27.35 12.10 18.76
C PHE A 108 -26.90 10.81 18.08
N ARG A 109 -25.60 10.47 18.13
CA ARG A 109 -25.01 9.35 17.39
C ARG A 109 -23.98 8.60 18.21
N SER A 110 -23.69 7.36 17.82
CA SER A 110 -22.76 6.49 18.51
C SER A 110 -21.98 5.64 17.52
N GLU A 111 -20.66 5.62 17.65
CA GLU A 111 -19.74 4.98 16.72
C GLU A 111 -18.78 4.04 17.45
N GLY A 112 -18.48 2.90 16.82
CA GLY A 112 -17.46 1.98 17.30
C GLY A 112 -16.07 2.50 16.96
N VAL A 113 -15.19 2.58 17.95
CA VAL A 113 -13.85 3.19 17.82
C VAL A 113 -12.75 2.31 18.40
N VAL A 114 -11.54 2.56 17.94
CA VAL A 114 -10.31 2.10 18.57
C VAL A 114 -9.70 3.28 19.32
N ILE A 115 -9.53 3.11 20.62
CA ILE A 115 -9.01 4.12 21.53
C ILE A 115 -7.52 3.85 21.74
N TYR A 116 -6.73 4.86 21.44
CA TYR A 116 -5.28 4.88 21.57
C TYR A 116 -4.90 5.74 22.76
N GLY A 117 -4.38 5.10 23.81
CA GLY A 117 -3.73 5.78 24.93
C GLY A 117 -2.28 6.07 24.60
N ILE A 118 -1.95 7.34 24.39
CA ILE A 118 -0.64 7.76 23.88
C ILE A 118 0.04 8.78 24.78
N ASN A 119 1.37 8.79 24.73
CA ASN A 119 2.19 9.89 25.22
C ASN A 119 2.53 10.82 24.05
N PRO A 120 2.02 12.06 23.99
CA PRO A 120 2.20 12.96 22.85
C PRO A 120 3.66 13.24 22.48
N LEU A 121 4.58 13.23 23.45
CA LEU A 121 5.99 13.49 23.22
C LEU A 121 6.69 12.32 22.53
N SER A 122 6.43 11.10 23.02
CA SER A 122 7.03 9.88 22.45
C SER A 122 6.41 9.55 21.10
N ILE A 123 5.08 9.61 20.98
CA ILE A 123 4.36 9.12 19.81
C ILE A 123 4.60 9.97 18.56
N ARG A 124 4.85 11.28 18.69
CA ARG A 124 5.19 12.15 17.55
C ARG A 124 6.47 11.72 16.83
N ARG A 125 7.40 11.04 17.51
CA ARG A 125 8.62 10.49 16.87
C ARG A 125 8.32 9.24 16.06
N VAL A 126 7.23 8.53 16.40
CA VAL A 126 6.87 7.25 15.79
C VAL A 126 5.82 7.42 14.68
N LEU A 127 4.77 8.21 14.91
CA LEU A 127 3.64 8.42 14.01
C LEU A 127 3.61 9.85 13.45
N ASN A 128 3.49 9.98 12.12
CA ASN A 128 3.33 11.28 11.45
C ASN A 128 1.87 11.74 11.34
N ILE A 129 0.91 10.98 11.89
CA ILE A 129 -0.53 11.28 11.80
C ILE A 129 -0.88 12.64 12.43
N PHE A 130 -0.11 13.04 13.43
CA PHE A 130 -0.28 14.31 14.15
C PHE A 130 0.32 15.52 13.42
N ASP A 131 1.05 15.33 12.32
CA ASP A 131 1.50 16.44 11.47
C ASP A 131 0.34 17.00 10.63
N ARG A 132 -0.76 16.25 10.51
CA ARG A 132 -1.97 16.61 9.78
C ARG A 132 -3.16 16.85 10.71
N MET A 133 -2.94 17.65 11.75
CA MET A 133 -4.03 18.16 12.57
C MET A 133 -4.85 19.17 11.75
N VAL A 134 -6.17 18.99 11.72
CA VAL A 134 -7.11 19.94 11.11
C VAL A 134 -7.40 21.07 12.10
N GLU A 135 -7.66 20.70 13.36
CA GLU A 135 -7.94 21.63 14.45
C GLU A 135 -7.35 21.10 15.77
N GLY A 136 -6.89 22.01 16.62
CA GLY A 136 -6.27 21.68 17.91
C GLY A 136 -4.83 21.17 17.79
N ASP A 137 -4.27 20.72 18.92
CA ASP A 137 -2.88 20.22 18.98
C ASP A 137 -2.78 18.99 19.91
N VAL A 138 -2.02 17.97 19.51
CA VAL A 138 -1.88 16.71 20.29
C VAL A 138 -1.20 16.89 21.65
N SER A 139 -0.39 17.92 21.85
CA SER A 139 0.21 18.25 23.15
C SER A 139 -0.83 18.57 24.22
N THR A 140 -2.05 18.94 23.83
CA THR A 140 -3.15 19.14 24.78
C THR A 140 -3.50 17.88 25.56
N LEU A 141 -3.21 16.68 25.02
CA LEU A 141 -3.36 15.39 25.70
C LEU A 141 -2.31 15.16 26.79
N ALA A 142 -1.18 15.88 26.78
CA ALA A 142 -0.15 15.78 27.82
C ALA A 142 -0.53 16.54 29.10
N SER A 143 -1.52 17.43 29.02
CA SER A 143 -2.00 18.17 30.19
C SER A 143 -2.73 17.22 31.13
N SER A 144 -2.18 17.00 32.32
CA SER A 144 -2.81 16.16 33.34
C SER A 144 -4.17 16.74 33.73
N PRO A 145 -5.25 15.93 33.82
CA PRO A 145 -6.55 16.41 34.25
C PRO A 145 -6.44 16.99 35.66
N SER A 146 -6.64 18.30 35.77
CA SER A 146 -6.83 18.96 37.06
C SER A 146 -8.26 18.70 37.53
N ALA A 147 -8.56 18.83 38.83
CA ALA A 147 -9.91 18.61 39.36
C ALA A 147 -11.02 19.41 38.65
N GLU A 148 -10.65 20.48 37.93
CA GLU A 148 -11.54 21.36 37.17
C GLU A 148 -11.53 21.13 35.64
N ARG A 149 -10.58 20.33 35.11
CA ARG A 149 -10.44 20.08 33.66
C ARG A 149 -10.80 18.66 33.30
N ARG A 150 -11.72 18.52 32.33
CA ARG A 150 -12.13 17.22 31.77
C ARG A 150 -10.95 16.57 31.05
N GLU A 151 -10.96 15.24 31.01
CA GLU A 151 -10.01 14.51 30.17
C GLU A 151 -10.25 14.84 28.69
N LYS A 152 -9.19 14.87 27.91
CA LYS A 152 -9.24 15.31 26.51
C LYS A 152 -9.15 14.13 25.56
N ILE A 153 -9.82 14.26 24.42
CA ILE A 153 -9.81 13.29 23.33
C ILE A 153 -9.55 14.00 22.01
N ILE A 154 -8.80 13.34 21.13
CA ILE A 154 -8.62 13.76 19.74
C ILE A 154 -9.30 12.73 18.85
N LEU A 155 -10.09 13.21 17.89
CA LEU A 155 -10.89 12.36 17.01
C LEU A 155 -10.40 12.47 15.56
N GLY A 156 -10.61 11.41 14.78
CA GLY A 156 -10.46 11.50 13.33
C GLY A 156 -11.55 12.40 12.73
N LYS A 157 -11.26 13.04 11.60
CA LYS A 157 -12.18 13.97 10.93
C LYS A 157 -13.54 13.34 10.61
N GLU A 158 -13.54 12.15 10.02
CA GLU A 158 -14.78 11.45 9.66
C GLU A 158 -15.54 10.98 10.91
N LEU A 159 -14.81 10.56 11.95
CA LEU A 159 -15.41 10.20 13.24
C LEU A 159 -16.12 11.39 13.90
N ALA A 160 -15.48 12.57 13.93
CA ALA A 160 -16.07 13.79 14.47
C ALA A 160 -17.32 14.20 13.68
N GLN A 161 -17.26 14.13 12.35
CA GLN A 161 -18.41 14.42 11.46
C GLN A 161 -19.57 13.44 11.67
N ASN A 162 -19.28 12.14 11.76
CA ASN A 162 -20.28 11.10 12.01
C ASN A 162 -20.93 11.26 13.38
N LEU A 163 -20.16 11.63 14.40
CA LEU A 163 -20.70 11.93 15.73
C LEU A 163 -21.46 13.27 15.76
N GLY A 164 -21.20 14.16 14.79
CA GLY A 164 -21.74 15.52 14.74
C GLY A 164 -21.18 16.41 15.84
N VAL A 165 -19.89 16.26 16.15
CA VAL A 165 -19.22 17.01 17.23
C VAL A 165 -18.09 17.89 16.73
N MET A 166 -17.84 18.99 17.45
CA MET A 166 -16.77 19.95 17.20
C MET A 166 -15.76 20.02 18.35
N VAL A 167 -14.61 20.66 18.11
CA VAL A 167 -13.62 20.92 19.17
C VAL A 167 -14.25 21.77 20.29
N GLY A 168 -14.06 21.36 21.54
CA GLY A 168 -14.66 21.93 22.75
C GLY A 168 -15.93 21.23 23.21
N GLU A 169 -16.54 20.38 22.38
CA GLU A 169 -17.71 19.60 22.77
C GLU A 169 -17.33 18.32 23.53
N VAL A 170 -18.32 17.67 24.14
CA VAL A 170 -18.10 16.54 25.05
C VAL A 170 -18.69 15.28 24.46
N VAL A 171 -17.86 14.25 24.43
CA VAL A 171 -18.24 12.90 24.00
C VAL A 171 -18.17 11.93 25.16
N LYS A 172 -19.00 10.90 25.10
CA LYS A 172 -19.04 9.81 26.09
C LYS A 172 -18.34 8.60 25.50
N ILE A 173 -17.35 8.08 26.23
CA ILE A 173 -16.67 6.83 25.89
C ILE A 173 -17.22 5.70 26.76
N LEU A 174 -17.53 4.59 26.10
CA LEU A 174 -17.93 3.33 26.71
C LEU A 174 -16.93 2.26 26.26
N SER A 175 -16.35 1.53 27.21
CA SER A 175 -15.52 0.36 26.91
C SER A 175 -16.35 -0.91 27.07
N ILE A 176 -16.04 -1.91 26.24
CA ILE A 176 -16.58 -3.26 26.34
C ILE A 176 -15.83 -4.04 27.44
N ASP A 177 -14.55 -3.73 27.67
CA ASP A 177 -13.65 -4.46 28.57
C ASP A 177 -13.61 -3.87 29.99
N ALA A 178 -13.79 -2.55 30.13
CA ALA A 178 -13.83 -1.87 31.44
C ALA A 178 -15.21 -2.01 32.10
N SER A 179 -15.49 -3.21 32.59
CA SER A 179 -16.73 -3.55 33.30
C SER A 179 -16.48 -3.65 34.80
N SER A 180 -17.29 -2.96 35.60
CA SER A 180 -17.35 -3.24 37.04
C SER A 180 -18.41 -4.28 37.35
N LEU A 181 -18.08 -5.18 38.28
CA LEU A 181 -19.04 -6.11 38.88
C LEU A 181 -20.09 -5.32 39.65
N SER A 182 -21.34 -5.37 39.19
CA SER A 182 -22.53 -4.91 39.90
C SER A 182 -23.42 -6.12 40.20
N PRO A 183 -24.23 -6.12 41.27
CA PRO A 183 -25.11 -7.24 41.64
C PRO A 183 -26.09 -7.71 40.55
N ILE A 184 -26.29 -6.91 39.49
CA ILE A 184 -27.20 -7.17 38.37
C ILE A 184 -26.47 -7.50 37.05
N GLY A 185 -25.13 -7.45 37.01
CA GLY A 185 -24.33 -7.80 35.83
C GLY A 185 -23.15 -6.87 35.55
N LEU A 186 -22.52 -7.03 34.38
CA LEU A 186 -21.43 -6.18 33.90
C LEU A 186 -22.00 -4.83 33.42
N LEU A 187 -21.76 -3.76 34.18
CA LEU A 187 -22.13 -2.40 33.77
C LEU A 187 -20.90 -1.68 33.21
N PRO A 188 -20.92 -1.22 31.95
CA PRO A 188 -19.83 -0.42 31.40
C PRO A 188 -19.76 0.93 32.14
N LYS A 189 -18.55 1.37 32.50
CA LYS A 189 -18.35 2.67 33.14
C LYS A 189 -18.23 3.77 32.08
N PRO A 190 -19.22 4.65 31.87
CA PRO A 190 -19.08 5.76 30.95
C PRO A 190 -18.06 6.77 31.50
N ARG A 191 -17.21 7.29 30.60
CA ARG A 191 -16.33 8.43 30.89
C ARG A 191 -16.58 9.53 29.87
N TYR A 192 -16.54 10.78 30.33
CA TYR A 192 -16.78 11.94 29.48
C TYR A 192 -15.45 12.62 29.14
N TYR A 193 -15.23 12.88 27.86
CA TYR A 193 -14.04 13.52 27.34
C TYR A 193 -14.42 14.76 26.53
N GLU A 194 -13.63 15.81 26.64
CA GLU A 194 -13.73 17.01 25.81
C GLU A 194 -12.89 16.83 24.54
N VAL A 195 -13.49 17.11 23.38
CA VAL A 195 -12.81 17.04 22.09
C VAL A 195 -11.80 18.18 22.01
N ALA A 196 -10.51 17.86 22.06
CA ALA A 196 -9.43 18.85 22.06
C ALA A 196 -8.82 19.08 20.67
N GLY A 197 -9.14 18.23 19.70
CA GLY A 197 -8.66 18.37 18.35
C GLY A 197 -9.20 17.31 17.40
N VAL A 198 -8.98 17.55 16.11
CA VAL A 198 -9.38 16.68 15.01
C VAL A 198 -8.19 16.50 14.06
N PHE A 199 -7.88 15.26 13.70
CA PHE A 199 -6.81 14.93 12.75
C PHE A 199 -7.36 14.38 11.43
N GLN A 200 -6.57 14.48 10.36
CA GLN A 200 -6.87 13.87 9.06
C GLN A 200 -5.63 13.15 8.51
N SER A 201 -5.61 11.83 8.63
CA SER A 201 -4.52 10.98 8.13
C SER A 201 -4.55 10.83 6.60
N GLY A 202 -5.75 10.90 6.00
CA GLY A 202 -5.98 10.55 4.60
C GLY A 202 -6.29 9.07 4.39
N MET A 203 -6.29 8.26 5.45
CA MET A 203 -6.85 6.91 5.45
C MET A 203 -8.23 6.93 6.10
N TRP A 204 -9.26 6.62 5.31
CA TRP A 204 -10.64 6.60 5.78
C TRP A 204 -10.82 5.79 7.07
N GLN A 205 -10.18 4.63 7.19
CA GLN A 205 -10.32 3.78 8.36
C GLN A 205 -9.77 4.42 9.64
N ALA A 206 -8.61 5.09 9.57
CA ALA A 206 -8.07 5.81 10.72
C ALA A 206 -8.94 7.04 11.04
N ASP A 207 -9.34 7.80 10.02
CA ASP A 207 -10.13 9.03 10.19
C ASP A 207 -11.55 8.77 10.70
N SER A 208 -12.09 7.57 10.50
CA SER A 208 -13.44 7.18 10.94
C SER A 208 -13.49 6.34 12.22
N GLN A 209 -12.38 5.72 12.65
CA GLN A 209 -12.41 4.78 13.78
C GLN A 209 -11.44 5.12 14.91
N TRP A 210 -10.40 5.94 14.69
CA TRP A 210 -9.39 6.17 15.72
C TRP A 210 -9.70 7.37 16.60
N ALA A 211 -9.50 7.16 17.90
CA ALA A 211 -9.62 8.18 18.93
C ALA A 211 -8.37 8.14 19.82
N PHE A 212 -7.76 9.29 20.08
CA PHE A 212 -6.56 9.40 20.91
C PHE A 212 -6.87 10.06 22.24
N ILE A 213 -6.41 9.44 23.33
CA ILE A 213 -6.46 9.97 24.69
C ILE A 213 -5.08 9.87 25.33
N SER A 214 -4.89 10.53 26.49
CA SER A 214 -3.63 10.41 27.22
C SER A 214 -3.37 8.97 27.68
N LEU A 215 -2.11 8.52 27.63
CA LEU A 215 -1.70 7.21 28.14
C LEU A 215 -2.15 6.97 29.59
N PRO A 216 -1.97 7.92 30.55
CA PRO A 216 -2.49 7.75 31.90
C PRO A 216 -4.01 7.62 31.97
N SER A 217 -4.75 8.35 31.14
CA SER A 217 -6.23 8.23 31.06
C SER A 217 -6.63 6.84 30.57
N ALA A 218 -5.99 6.34 29.52
CA ALA A 218 -6.25 4.99 29.02
C ALA A 218 -5.92 3.92 30.06
N GLN A 219 -4.76 4.01 30.71
CA GLN A 219 -4.33 3.08 31.75
C GLN A 219 -5.31 3.00 32.93
N ARG A 220 -5.86 4.15 33.37
CA ARG A 220 -6.92 4.21 34.39
C ARG A 220 -8.26 3.71 33.88
N PHE A 221 -8.59 4.00 32.63
CA PHE A 221 -9.89 3.63 32.06
C PHE A 221 -10.01 2.12 31.86
N PHE A 222 -8.92 1.44 31.49
CA PHE A 222 -8.88 -0.01 31.24
C PHE A 222 -8.27 -0.83 32.39
N ASP A 223 -8.10 -0.25 33.59
CA ASP A 223 -7.53 -0.90 34.77
C ASP A 223 -6.16 -1.62 34.50
N LEU A 224 -5.34 -1.00 33.65
CA LEU A 224 -4.04 -1.54 33.25
C LEU A 224 -2.91 -1.20 34.22
N GLY A 225 -3.09 -0.24 35.13
CA GLY A 225 -2.00 0.27 35.96
C GLY A 225 -0.86 0.83 35.09
N ASN A 226 0.39 0.61 35.47
CA ASN A 226 1.55 1.09 34.68
C ASN A 226 1.98 0.08 33.59
N ARG A 227 1.04 -0.33 32.73
CA ARG A 227 1.26 -1.30 31.65
C ARG A 227 0.85 -0.71 30.30
N ALA A 228 1.44 -1.24 29.22
CA ALA A 228 1.11 -0.85 27.85
C ALA A 228 0.56 -2.07 27.07
N SER A 229 -0.25 -1.87 26.05
CA SER A 229 -0.76 -2.99 25.24
C SER A 229 0.25 -3.42 24.18
N VAL A 230 0.92 -2.44 23.57
CA VAL A 230 1.93 -2.66 22.53
C VAL A 230 2.99 -1.56 22.61
N ILE A 231 4.15 -1.82 22.02
CA ILE A 231 5.12 -0.78 21.68
C ILE A 231 5.15 -0.62 20.17
N GLU A 232 4.97 0.61 19.72
CA GLU A 232 5.11 0.99 18.32
C GLU A 232 6.52 1.45 18.05
N VAL A 233 7.09 0.99 16.93
CA VAL A 233 8.48 1.24 16.58
C VAL A 233 8.56 1.80 15.17
N ARG A 234 9.33 2.87 15.03
CA ARG A 234 9.69 3.47 13.74
C ARG A 234 11.13 3.09 13.40
N VAL A 235 11.30 2.61 12.17
CA VAL A 235 12.61 2.32 11.57
C VAL A 235 12.96 3.35 10.49
N ASP A 236 14.24 3.45 10.15
CA ASP A 236 14.75 4.36 9.11
C ASP A 236 14.40 3.90 7.68
N ASP A 237 14.46 2.59 7.41
CA ASP A 237 14.12 1.97 6.15
C ASP A 237 13.07 0.87 6.33
N VAL A 238 11.88 1.15 5.79
CA VAL A 238 10.71 0.28 5.95
C VAL A 238 10.82 -1.01 5.14
N TRP A 239 11.66 -1.04 4.11
CA TRP A 239 11.89 -2.23 3.28
C TRP A 239 12.83 -3.23 3.96
N ARG A 240 13.66 -2.75 4.89
CA ARG A 240 14.54 -3.57 5.74
C ARG A 240 13.90 -3.97 7.07
N VAL A 241 12.60 -3.70 7.24
CA VAL A 241 11.89 -3.95 8.51
C VAL A 241 12.04 -5.39 9.02
N LYS A 242 12.15 -6.39 8.14
CA LYS A 242 12.30 -7.80 8.55
C LYS A 242 13.64 -8.08 9.21
N GLU A 243 14.71 -7.52 8.67
CA GLU A 243 16.05 -7.61 9.25
C GLU A 243 16.10 -6.89 10.60
N ILE A 244 15.53 -5.68 10.65
CA ILE A 244 15.48 -4.86 11.87
C ILE A 244 14.61 -5.54 12.93
N ALA A 245 13.46 -6.09 12.56
CA ALA A 245 12.60 -6.85 13.46
C ALA A 245 13.33 -8.07 14.03
N GLN A 246 14.15 -8.75 13.23
CA GLN A 246 14.97 -9.84 13.76
C GLN A 246 15.99 -9.34 14.80
N ALA A 247 16.70 -8.25 14.51
CA ALA A 247 17.65 -7.66 15.47
C ALA A 247 16.95 -7.20 16.76
N VAL A 248 15.77 -6.57 16.66
CA VAL A 248 14.96 -6.20 17.83
C VAL A 248 14.55 -7.44 18.62
N ARG A 249 14.13 -8.52 17.96
CA ARG A 249 13.75 -9.78 18.61
C ARG A 249 14.92 -10.41 19.36
N GLU A 250 16.13 -10.35 18.80
CA GLU A 250 17.35 -10.84 19.45
C GLU A 250 17.69 -10.03 20.72
N GLN A 251 17.44 -8.71 20.71
CA GLN A 251 17.68 -7.81 21.84
C GLN A 251 16.66 -8.01 22.98
N ILE A 252 15.36 -8.09 22.68
CA ILE A 252 14.29 -8.13 23.70
C ILE A 252 13.88 -9.55 24.11
N GLY A 253 14.35 -10.57 23.38
CA GLY A 253 14.10 -11.98 23.63
C GLY A 253 12.74 -12.50 23.13
N SER A 254 12.56 -13.82 23.21
CA SER A 254 11.38 -14.54 22.69
C SER A 254 10.08 -14.35 23.48
N ARG A 255 10.12 -13.55 24.55
CA ARG A 255 8.92 -13.18 25.34
C ARG A 255 7.99 -12.23 24.59
N TYR A 256 8.46 -11.65 23.48
CA TYR A 256 7.70 -10.70 22.68
C TYR A 256 7.49 -11.21 21.26
N ILE A 257 6.32 -10.90 20.72
CA ILE A 257 5.98 -11.14 19.32
C ILE A 257 6.11 -9.81 18.60
N LEU A 258 6.81 -9.83 17.48
CA LEU A 258 6.95 -8.68 16.60
C LEU A 258 6.07 -8.91 15.38
N GLN A 259 5.33 -7.87 15.00
CA GLN A 259 4.54 -7.86 13.79
C GLN A 259 4.95 -6.66 12.94
N ASP A 260 5.37 -6.91 11.70
CA ASP A 260 5.73 -5.82 10.78
C ASP A 260 4.50 -5.28 10.01
N TRP A 261 4.66 -4.10 9.43
CA TRP A 261 3.61 -3.42 8.67
C TRP A 261 3.07 -4.24 7.47
N MET A 262 3.88 -5.12 6.85
CA MET A 262 3.43 -6.00 5.77
C MET A 262 2.57 -7.15 6.33
N GLU A 263 2.92 -7.68 7.49
CA GLU A 263 2.16 -8.71 8.18
C GLU A 263 0.80 -8.17 8.68
N MET A 264 0.77 -6.95 9.21
CA MET A 264 -0.49 -6.28 9.60
C MET A 264 -1.46 -6.14 8.41
N ASN A 265 -0.92 -5.91 7.22
CA ASN A 265 -1.68 -5.69 5.98
C ASN A 265 -1.60 -6.89 5.02
N ARG A 266 -1.39 -8.11 5.56
CA ARG A 266 -1.13 -9.31 4.75
C ARG A 266 -2.22 -9.59 3.71
N SER A 267 -3.49 -9.39 4.05
CA SER A 267 -4.61 -9.61 3.12
C SER A 267 -4.52 -8.67 1.91
N PHE A 268 -4.24 -7.39 2.16
CA PHE A 268 -4.05 -6.38 1.13
C PHE A 268 -2.85 -6.70 0.22
N PHE A 269 -1.68 -7.00 0.82
CA PHE A 269 -0.50 -7.37 0.04
C PHE A 269 -0.65 -8.68 -0.71
N SER A 270 -1.43 -9.64 -0.17
CA SER A 270 -1.74 -10.89 -0.87
C SER A 270 -2.68 -10.65 -2.05
N ALA A 271 -3.68 -9.78 -1.90
CA ALA A 271 -4.55 -9.38 -2.99
C ALA A 271 -3.75 -8.69 -4.12
N LEU A 272 -2.86 -7.77 -3.79
CA LEU A 272 -1.96 -7.12 -4.77
C LEU A 272 -1.06 -8.13 -5.51
N LYS A 273 -0.58 -9.17 -4.83
CA LYS A 273 0.20 -10.24 -5.48
C LYS A 273 -0.65 -11.05 -6.45
N LEU A 274 -1.88 -11.41 -6.05
CA LEU A 274 -2.81 -12.13 -6.91
C LEU A 274 -3.21 -11.29 -8.14
N GLU A 275 -3.44 -10.00 -7.93
CA GLU A 275 -3.73 -9.07 -9.01
C GLU A 275 -2.56 -8.95 -10.00
N LYS A 276 -1.32 -8.83 -9.52
CA LYS A 276 -0.13 -8.87 -10.38
C LYS A 276 -0.04 -10.16 -11.20
N LEU A 277 -0.42 -11.31 -10.63
CA LEU A 277 -0.47 -12.57 -11.36
C LEU A 277 -1.54 -12.56 -12.47
N LEU A 278 -2.75 -12.07 -12.17
CA LEU A 278 -3.82 -11.96 -13.16
C LEU A 278 -3.43 -11.01 -14.30
N LEU A 279 -2.82 -9.87 -13.98
CA LEU A 279 -2.29 -8.94 -14.97
C LEU A 279 -1.19 -9.59 -15.80
N PHE A 280 -0.24 -10.28 -15.18
CA PHE A 280 0.81 -11.00 -15.90
C PHE A 280 0.22 -12.00 -16.91
N ILE A 281 -0.81 -12.76 -16.52
CA ILE A 281 -1.50 -13.71 -17.40
C ILE A 281 -2.21 -12.97 -18.55
N ALA A 282 -2.98 -11.92 -18.24
CA ALA A 282 -3.71 -11.15 -19.24
C ALA A 282 -2.77 -10.49 -20.26
N ILE A 283 -1.70 -9.87 -19.78
CA ILE A 283 -0.64 -9.26 -20.59
C ILE A 283 0.03 -10.30 -21.48
N SER A 284 0.38 -11.46 -20.91
CA SER A 284 0.99 -12.55 -21.67
C SER A 284 0.07 -13.02 -22.81
N LEU A 285 -1.24 -13.09 -22.57
CA LEU A 285 -2.22 -13.44 -23.59
C LEU A 285 -2.32 -12.38 -24.69
N ILE A 286 -2.34 -11.09 -24.34
CA ILE A 286 -2.36 -9.98 -25.31
C ILE A 286 -1.12 -10.02 -26.20
N VAL A 287 0.06 -10.21 -25.61
CA VAL A 287 1.33 -10.34 -26.35
C VAL A 287 1.32 -11.59 -27.23
N ALA A 288 0.78 -12.71 -26.76
CA ALA A 288 0.62 -13.93 -27.56
C ALA A 288 -0.28 -13.69 -28.78
N VAL A 289 -1.44 -13.05 -28.61
CA VAL A 289 -2.34 -12.71 -29.73
C VAL A 289 -1.68 -11.73 -30.71
N ALA A 290 -0.96 -10.72 -30.22
CA ALA A 290 -0.24 -9.75 -31.05
C ALA A 290 0.89 -10.42 -31.87
N SER A 291 1.68 -11.30 -31.25
CA SER A 291 2.74 -12.04 -31.94
C SER A 291 2.17 -13.00 -33.00
N LEU A 292 1.04 -13.65 -32.73
CA LEU A 292 0.36 -14.49 -33.72
C LEU A 292 -0.09 -13.68 -34.94
N ASN A 293 -0.55 -12.44 -34.73
CA ASN A 293 -0.90 -11.54 -35.83
C ASN A 293 0.31 -11.23 -36.73
N ILE A 294 1.49 -10.99 -36.13
CA ILE A 294 2.73 -10.79 -36.88
C ILE A 294 3.08 -12.05 -37.69
N ILE A 295 2.95 -13.24 -37.11
CA ILE A 295 3.22 -14.50 -37.81
C ILE A 295 2.31 -14.65 -39.03
N VAL A 296 0.99 -14.46 -38.87
CA VAL A 296 0.02 -14.55 -39.98
C VAL A 296 0.39 -13.56 -41.09
N THR A 297 0.79 -12.35 -40.71
CA THR A 297 1.21 -11.30 -41.66
C THR A 297 2.47 -11.67 -42.42
N LEU A 298 3.49 -12.21 -41.74
CA LEU A 298 4.73 -12.66 -42.37
C LEU A 298 4.49 -13.83 -43.31
N VAL A 299 3.69 -14.82 -42.91
CA VAL A 299 3.35 -15.98 -43.75
C VAL A 299 2.65 -15.54 -45.02
N MET A 300 1.64 -14.66 -44.91
CA MET A 300 0.92 -14.13 -46.07
C MET A 300 1.88 -13.40 -47.03
N MET A 301 2.81 -12.63 -46.48
CA MET A 301 3.81 -11.91 -47.28
C MET A 301 4.77 -12.84 -48.02
N VAL A 302 5.20 -13.95 -47.39
CA VAL A 302 6.03 -14.97 -48.05
C VAL A 302 5.27 -15.61 -49.21
N ILE A 303 3.99 -15.94 -49.01
CA ILE A 303 3.14 -16.54 -50.05
C ILE A 303 2.99 -15.59 -51.25
N GLU A 304 2.71 -14.32 -51.00
CA GLU A 304 2.54 -13.31 -52.07
C GLU A 304 3.85 -13.02 -52.81
N LYS A 305 5.00 -13.16 -52.13
CA LYS A 305 6.35 -12.93 -52.68
C LYS A 305 7.04 -14.18 -53.22
N ASN A 306 6.34 -15.32 -53.35
CA ASN A 306 6.95 -16.59 -53.75
C ASN A 306 7.70 -16.51 -55.10
N LYS A 307 7.17 -15.78 -56.09
CA LYS A 307 7.86 -15.56 -57.38
C LYS A 307 9.13 -14.71 -57.23
N ASP A 308 9.07 -13.64 -56.44
CA ASP A 308 10.23 -12.77 -56.17
C ASP A 308 11.34 -13.54 -55.44
N ILE A 309 10.96 -14.44 -54.53
CA ILE A 309 11.87 -15.35 -53.82
C ILE A 309 12.54 -16.32 -54.81
N GLY A 310 11.78 -16.89 -55.76
CA GLY A 310 12.32 -17.76 -56.81
C GLY A 310 13.41 -17.08 -57.64
N VAL A 311 13.18 -15.83 -58.05
CA VAL A 311 14.19 -15.03 -58.80
C VAL A 311 15.45 -14.79 -57.96
N LEU A 312 15.29 -14.44 -56.69
CA LEU A 312 16.43 -14.23 -55.78
C LEU A 312 17.26 -15.51 -55.59
N MET A 313 16.61 -16.67 -55.45
CA MET A 313 17.32 -17.96 -55.37
C MET A 313 18.06 -18.28 -56.66
N SER A 314 17.46 -18.02 -57.83
CA SER A 314 18.13 -18.18 -59.12
C SER A 314 19.34 -17.25 -59.31
N MET A 315 19.35 -16.10 -58.62
CA MET A 315 20.48 -15.16 -58.59
C MET A 315 21.55 -15.53 -57.52
N GLY A 316 21.37 -16.63 -56.79
CA GLY A 316 22.32 -17.12 -55.80
C GLY A 316 21.99 -16.80 -54.34
N ALA A 317 20.79 -16.29 -54.02
CA ALA A 317 20.38 -16.09 -52.63
C ALA A 317 20.17 -17.44 -51.91
N THR A 318 20.73 -17.57 -50.71
CA THR A 318 20.56 -18.77 -49.87
C THR A 318 19.23 -18.75 -49.11
N SER A 319 18.68 -19.93 -48.77
CA SER A 319 17.45 -20.05 -47.97
C SER A 319 17.57 -19.35 -46.61
N LYS A 320 18.76 -19.37 -46.00
CA LYS A 320 19.05 -18.62 -44.76
C LYS A 320 18.96 -17.10 -44.97
N GLY A 321 19.48 -16.57 -46.07
CA GLY A 321 19.38 -15.14 -46.40
C GLY A 321 17.95 -14.68 -46.63
N ILE A 322 17.12 -15.53 -47.24
CA ILE A 322 15.68 -15.26 -47.41
C ILE A 322 14.97 -15.26 -46.05
N MET A 323 15.22 -16.25 -45.20
CA MET A 323 14.67 -16.31 -43.85
C MET A 323 15.03 -15.06 -43.02
N ILE A 324 16.29 -14.64 -43.07
CA ILE A 324 16.77 -13.42 -42.38
C ILE A 324 16.03 -12.17 -42.90
N THR A 325 15.76 -12.09 -44.21
CA THR A 325 15.04 -10.96 -44.81
C THR A 325 13.64 -10.81 -44.23
N PHE A 326 12.87 -11.90 -44.15
CA PHE A 326 11.52 -11.88 -43.58
C PHE A 326 11.51 -11.73 -42.06
N MET A 327 12.48 -12.32 -41.35
CA MET A 327 12.67 -12.10 -39.90
C MET A 327 12.94 -10.62 -39.59
N LEU A 328 13.82 -9.97 -40.36
CA LEU A 328 14.09 -8.53 -40.23
C LEU A 328 12.84 -7.69 -40.47
N GLN A 329 12.00 -8.09 -41.41
CA GLN A 329 10.74 -7.40 -41.68
C GLN A 329 9.76 -7.50 -40.51
N GLY A 330 9.66 -8.67 -39.89
CA GLY A 330 8.89 -8.86 -38.66
C GLY A 330 9.41 -8.02 -37.49
N ILE A 331 10.73 -7.96 -37.32
CA ILE A 331 11.38 -7.09 -36.33
C ILE A 331 11.05 -5.62 -36.58
N ILE A 332 11.11 -5.15 -37.84
CA ILE A 332 10.78 -3.76 -38.18
C ILE A 332 9.32 -3.44 -37.84
N ILE A 333 8.37 -4.33 -38.18
CA ILE A 333 6.95 -4.16 -37.84
C ILE A 333 6.76 -4.10 -36.32
N GLY A 334 7.40 -5.00 -35.57
CA GLY A 334 7.31 -5.04 -34.11
C GLY A 334 7.92 -3.79 -33.46
N VAL A 335 9.09 -3.35 -33.89
CA VAL A 335 9.77 -2.15 -33.37
C VAL A 335 8.98 -0.89 -33.71
N LEU A 336 8.51 -0.73 -34.94
CA LEU A 336 7.68 0.41 -35.33
C LEU A 336 6.36 0.44 -34.55
N GLY A 337 5.70 -0.72 -34.39
CA GLY A 337 4.49 -0.81 -33.59
C GLY A 337 4.72 -0.53 -32.10
N THR A 338 5.89 -0.87 -31.56
CA THR A 338 6.23 -0.65 -30.14
C THR A 338 6.65 0.80 -29.86
N LEU A 339 7.25 1.49 -30.84
CA LEU A 339 7.70 2.88 -30.70
C LEU A 339 6.57 3.91 -30.85
N LEU A 340 5.49 3.55 -31.54
CA LEU A 340 4.28 4.35 -31.72
C LEU A 340 3.38 4.23 -30.49
#